data_AF-A0A8T6YBQ1-F1
#
_entry.id   AF-A0A8T6YBQ1-F1
#
_cell.length_a   1.000
_cell.length_b   1.000
_cell.length_c   1.000
_cell.angle_alpha   90.00
_cell.angle_beta   90.00
_cell.angle_gamma   90.00
#
_symmetry.space_group_name_H-M   'P 1'
#
loop_
_entity.id
_entity.type
_entity.pdbx_description
1 polymer ?
#
loop_
_entity_poly.entity_id
_entity_poly.type
_entity_poly.pdbx_seq_one_letter_code
_entity_poly.pdbx_strand_id
1 'polypeptide(L)'
;MMTDSDSIMVSNLKSIFNTALNKTLPLDNGDDKVIDLVFGIANDCLNQDEIASLENKIVLSIGIRLKAEKYMINKINDPLKTMTITGNKTSKLFELFKEEFDGEEDKIKILEQVNLMTPENIHLNSFMYEPILDMSDFHLKDLYSNVRDLA
;
A
#
# COMPACT_ATOMS: atom_id res chain seq x y z
N MET A 1 8.39 17.44 8.27
CA MET A 1 7.68 17.63 6.99
C MET A 1 7.62 16.26 6.34
N MET A 2 6.45 15.66 6.19
CA MET A 2 6.35 14.33 5.59
C MET A 2 6.56 14.48 4.09
N THR A 3 7.61 13.85 3.59
CA THR A 3 7.95 13.77 2.17
C THR A 3 6.82 13.06 1.44
N ASP A 4 6.40 13.61 0.31
CA ASP A 4 5.51 12.93 -0.62
C ASP A 4 6.09 11.54 -0.95
N SER A 5 5.33 10.47 -0.74
CA SER A 5 5.79 9.11 -1.03
C SER A 5 6.20 8.94 -2.50
N ASP A 6 5.65 9.77 -3.40
CA ASP A 6 6.02 9.82 -4.82
C ASP A 6 7.44 10.38 -5.08
N SER A 7 8.16 10.85 -4.04
CA SER A 7 9.53 11.40 -4.14
C SER A 7 10.62 10.46 -3.64
N ILE A 8 10.27 9.31 -3.05
CA ILE A 8 11.27 8.37 -2.50
C ILE A 8 11.87 7.54 -3.64
N MET A 9 13.19 7.61 -3.80
CA MET A 9 13.95 6.91 -4.84
C MET A 9 14.67 5.68 -4.29
N VAL A 10 14.93 4.68 -5.14
CA VAL A 10 15.67 3.46 -4.77
C VAL A 10 17.08 3.80 -4.25
N SER A 11 17.72 4.84 -4.77
CA SER A 11 18.99 5.35 -4.26
C SER A 11 18.93 5.79 -2.79
N ASN A 12 17.79 6.33 -2.32
CA ASN A 12 17.61 6.69 -0.92
C ASN A 12 17.61 5.43 -0.04
N LEU A 13 16.90 4.37 -0.45
CA LEU A 13 16.91 3.09 0.25
C LEU A 13 18.30 2.43 0.22
N LYS A 14 18.98 2.45 -0.92
CA LYS A 14 20.34 1.91 -1.06
C LYS A 14 21.31 2.54 -0.06
N SER A 15 21.24 3.86 0.11
CA SER A 15 22.07 4.59 1.09
C SER A 15 21.79 4.13 2.53
N ILE A 16 20.50 4.01 2.89
CA ILE A 16 20.07 3.57 4.23
C ILE A 16 20.54 2.14 4.50
N PHE A 17 20.25 1.20 3.60
CA PHE A 17 20.63 -0.19 3.79
C PHE A 17 22.14 -0.39 3.79
N ASN A 18 22.88 0.30 2.93
CA ASN A 18 24.34 0.21 2.93
C ASN A 18 24.94 0.65 4.27
N THR A 19 24.38 1.73 4.84
CA THR A 19 24.79 2.25 6.14
C THR A 19 24.41 1.28 7.26
N ALA A 20 23.17 0.79 7.28
CA ALA A 20 22.67 -0.07 8.35
C ALA A 20 23.30 -1.47 8.35
N LEU A 21 23.51 -2.06 7.17
CA LEU A 21 24.07 -3.41 7.00
C LEU A 21 25.60 -3.41 6.87
N ASN A 22 26.22 -2.23 6.81
CA ASN A 22 27.65 -2.02 6.56
C ASN A 22 28.16 -2.83 5.35
N LYS A 23 27.38 -2.84 4.25
CA LYS A 23 27.66 -3.58 3.02
C LYS A 23 27.23 -2.78 1.81
N THR A 24 27.92 -2.93 0.68
CA THR A 24 27.45 -2.38 -0.59
C THR A 24 26.47 -3.35 -1.23
N LEU A 25 25.19 -3.00 -1.21
CA LEU A 25 24.16 -3.77 -1.91
C LEU A 25 24.20 -3.48 -3.42
N PRO A 26 24.10 -4.52 -4.27
CA PRO A 26 23.96 -4.38 -5.72
C PRO A 26 22.51 -4.02 -6.08
N LEU A 27 22.04 -2.88 -5.56
CA LEU A 27 20.77 -2.29 -5.98
C LEU A 27 21.03 -1.43 -7.21
N ASP A 28 20.62 -1.92 -8.37
CA ASP A 28 20.61 -1.18 -9.63
C ASP A 28 19.39 -0.23 -9.69
N ASN A 29 19.30 0.61 -10.73
CA ASN A 29 18.20 1.55 -10.96
C ASN A 29 17.93 2.53 -9.81
N GLY A 30 18.97 3.23 -9.34
CA GLY A 30 18.86 4.19 -8.24
C GLY A 30 17.90 5.37 -8.51
N ASP A 31 17.57 5.61 -9.78
CA ASP A 31 16.68 6.68 -10.23
C ASP A 31 15.19 6.28 -10.22
N ASP A 32 14.89 4.99 -10.04
CA ASP A 32 13.50 4.51 -9.98
C ASP A 32 12.83 4.95 -8.67
N LYS A 33 11.53 5.23 -8.75
CA LYS A 33 10.73 5.50 -7.56
C LYS A 33 10.41 4.21 -6.83
N VAL A 34 10.49 4.27 -5.50
CA VAL A 34 10.14 3.12 -4.65
C VAL A 34 8.68 2.71 -4.81
N ILE A 35 7.78 3.67 -5.01
CA ILE A 35 6.36 3.38 -5.23
C ILE A 35 6.12 2.56 -6.50
N ASP A 36 6.85 2.87 -7.58
CA ASP A 36 6.75 2.15 -8.84
C ASP A 36 7.32 0.74 -8.71
N LEU A 37 8.42 0.57 -7.96
CA LEU A 37 8.96 -0.75 -7.62
C LEU A 37 7.96 -1.59 -6.82
N VAL A 38 7.32 -1.01 -5.80
CA VAL A 38 6.28 -1.70 -5.01
C VAL A 38 5.12 -2.14 -5.90
N PHE A 39 4.66 -1.27 -6.82
CA PHE A 39 3.60 -1.64 -7.75
C PHE A 39 4.05 -2.72 -8.74
N GLY A 40 5.29 -2.67 -9.24
CA GLY A 40 5.86 -3.72 -10.09
C GLY A 40 5.83 -5.08 -9.38
N ILE A 41 6.40 -5.16 -8.19
CA ILE A 41 6.44 -6.41 -7.42
C ILE A 41 5.03 -6.88 -7.06
N ALA A 42 4.13 -5.98 -6.66
CA ALA A 42 2.74 -6.33 -6.36
C ALA A 42 1.98 -6.90 -7.59
N ASN A 43 2.26 -6.38 -8.79
CA ASN A 43 1.72 -6.95 -10.03
C ASN A 43 2.31 -8.34 -10.31
N ASP A 44 3.61 -8.54 -10.08
CA ASP A 44 4.25 -9.84 -10.26
C ASP A 44 3.66 -10.89 -9.31
N CYS A 45 3.34 -10.50 -8.06
CA CYS A 45 2.68 -11.36 -7.07
C CYS A 45 1.33 -11.91 -7.55
N LEU A 46 0.62 -11.22 -8.46
CA LEU A 46 -0.67 -11.69 -9.00
C LEU A 46 -0.52 -12.99 -9.80
N ASN A 47 0.62 -13.18 -10.45
CA ASN A 47 0.88 -14.32 -11.35
C ASN A 47 1.59 -15.50 -10.66
N GLN A 48 1.98 -15.35 -9.40
CA GLN A 48 2.62 -16.41 -8.64
C GLN A 48 1.56 -17.39 -8.09
N ASP A 49 1.93 -18.67 -7.96
CA ASP A 49 1.02 -19.71 -7.44
C ASP A 49 0.55 -19.43 -6.00
N GLU A 50 -0.48 -20.15 -5.57
CA GLU A 50 -1.29 -19.94 -4.35
C GLU A 50 -0.55 -20.00 -3.01
N ILE A 51 0.75 -20.31 -3.01
CA ILE A 51 1.60 -20.19 -1.82
C ILE A 51 2.32 -18.85 -1.93
N ALA A 52 1.59 -17.74 -1.73
CA ALA A 52 2.26 -16.47 -1.60
C ALA A 52 2.98 -16.47 -0.25
N SER A 53 4.28 -16.32 -0.31
CA SER A 53 5.10 -16.20 0.90
C SER A 53 4.68 -14.94 1.66
N LEU A 54 4.97 -14.88 2.96
CA LEU A 54 4.63 -13.72 3.79
C LEU A 54 5.08 -12.39 3.16
N GLU A 55 6.20 -12.40 2.46
CA GLU A 55 6.76 -11.28 1.70
C GLU A 55 5.77 -10.78 0.64
N ASN A 56 5.15 -11.66 -0.14
CA ASN A 56 4.16 -11.29 -1.15
C ASN A 56 2.92 -10.66 -0.50
N LYS A 57 2.43 -11.23 0.60
CA LYS A 57 1.30 -10.69 1.35
C LYS A 57 1.59 -9.27 1.86
N ILE A 58 2.80 -9.05 2.36
CA ILE A 58 3.26 -7.72 2.80
C ILE A 58 3.29 -6.75 1.62
N VAL A 59 3.91 -7.14 0.50
CA VAL A 59 4.01 -6.27 -0.69
C VAL A 59 2.63 -5.94 -1.26
N LEU A 60 1.74 -6.92 -1.38
CA LEU A 60 0.35 -6.71 -1.79
C LEU A 60 -0.35 -5.73 -0.84
N SER A 61 -0.22 -5.92 0.47
CA SER A 61 -0.86 -5.05 1.47
C SER A 61 -0.37 -3.61 1.40
N ILE A 62 0.93 -3.40 1.16
CA ILE A 62 1.50 -2.06 0.95
C ILE A 62 0.98 -1.47 -0.38
N GLY A 63 1.00 -2.25 -1.45
CA GLY A 63 0.54 -1.83 -2.78
C GLY A 63 -0.95 -1.44 -2.79
N ILE A 64 -1.81 -2.21 -2.13
CA ILE A 64 -3.25 -1.95 -1.97
C ILE A 64 -3.44 -0.57 -1.32
N ARG A 65 -2.83 -0.33 -0.15
CA ARG A 65 -2.98 0.94 0.57
C ARG A 65 -2.48 2.13 -0.25
N LEU A 66 -1.30 2.01 -0.87
CA LEU A 66 -0.74 3.09 -1.69
C LEU A 66 -1.63 3.44 -2.89
N LYS A 67 -2.21 2.44 -3.58
CA LYS A 67 -3.15 2.69 -4.68
C LYS A 67 -4.45 3.31 -4.20
N ALA A 68 -5.02 2.80 -3.11
CA ALA A 68 -6.24 3.35 -2.52
C ALA A 68 -6.06 4.81 -2.07
N GLU A 69 -4.95 5.12 -1.42
CA GLU A 69 -4.61 6.50 -1.02
C GLU A 69 -4.45 7.41 -2.23
N LYS A 70 -3.71 6.96 -3.26
CA LYS A 70 -3.53 7.74 -4.49
C LYS A 70 -4.87 8.02 -5.18
N TYR A 71 -5.75 7.02 -5.25
CA TYR A 71 -7.10 7.17 -5.77
C TYR A 71 -7.92 8.20 -4.98
N MET A 72 -8.00 8.05 -3.65
CA MET A 72 -8.78 8.95 -2.79
C MET A 72 -8.26 10.39 -2.84
N ILE A 73 -6.93 10.59 -2.77
CA ILE A 73 -6.30 11.91 -2.86
C ILE A 73 -6.62 12.57 -4.21
N ASN A 74 -6.49 11.82 -5.31
CA ASN A 74 -6.79 12.34 -6.65
C ASN A 74 -8.27 12.69 -6.82
N LYS A 75 -9.18 11.89 -6.25
CA LYS A 75 -10.63 12.12 -6.34
C LYS A 75 -11.08 13.32 -5.50
N ILE A 76 -10.58 13.45 -4.27
CA ILE A 76 -10.84 14.59 -3.38
C ILE A 76 -10.28 15.88 -4.00
N ASN A 77 -9.08 15.81 -4.59
CA ASN A 77 -8.43 16.93 -5.30
C ASN A 77 -8.31 18.23 -4.48
N ASP A 78 -8.18 18.10 -3.15
CA ASP A 78 -7.99 19.21 -2.22
C ASP A 78 -6.75 18.95 -1.34
N PRO A 79 -5.60 19.57 -1.67
CA PRO A 79 -4.37 19.44 -0.89
C PRO A 79 -4.50 19.92 0.55
N LEU A 80 -5.35 20.91 0.84
CA LEU A 80 -5.50 21.44 2.20
C LEU A 80 -6.17 20.42 3.12
N LYS A 81 -7.11 19.63 2.59
CA LYS A 81 -7.73 18.53 3.34
C LYS A 81 -6.82 17.32 3.43
N THR A 82 -6.22 16.91 2.32
CA THR A 82 -5.46 15.64 2.24
C THR A 82 -4.10 15.70 2.93
N MET A 83 -3.38 16.84 2.88
CA MET A 83 -2.05 16.97 3.50
C MET A 83 -2.09 17.13 5.04
N THR A 84 -3.24 17.47 5.62
CA THR A 84 -3.39 17.59 7.08
C THR A 84 -3.61 16.24 7.76
N ILE A 85 -3.92 15.19 6.99
CA ILE A 85 -4.13 13.84 7.48
C ILE A 85 -2.78 13.23 7.89
N THR A 86 -2.63 12.96 9.18
CA THR A 86 -1.44 12.34 9.79
C THR A 86 -1.83 11.10 10.62
N GLY A 87 -0.89 10.17 10.82
CA GLY A 87 -1.17 8.87 11.47
C GLY A 87 -1.88 7.93 10.49
N ASN A 88 -2.97 7.29 10.94
CA ASN A 88 -3.83 6.32 10.25
C ASN A 88 -4.40 6.81 8.92
N LYS A 89 -3.51 7.04 7.95
CA LYS A 89 -3.76 7.86 6.77
C LYS A 89 -4.79 7.22 5.85
N THR A 90 -4.64 5.93 5.56
CA THR A 90 -5.59 5.20 4.70
C THR A 90 -7.01 5.27 5.25
N SER A 91 -7.20 5.00 6.56
CA SER A 91 -8.54 5.03 7.18
C SER A 91 -9.10 6.44 7.28
N LYS A 92 -8.29 7.44 7.65
CA LYS A 92 -8.74 8.84 7.71
C LYS A 92 -9.08 9.40 6.32
N LEU A 93 -8.33 9.03 5.29
CA LEU A 93 -8.67 9.37 3.90
C LEU A 93 -9.97 8.70 3.48
N PHE A 94 -10.21 7.46 3.90
CA PHE A 94 -11.45 6.76 3.61
C PHE A 94 -12.66 7.43 4.25
N GLU A 95 -12.59 7.82 5.53
CA GLU A 95 -13.69 8.54 6.18
C GLU A 95 -14.00 9.86 5.45
N LEU A 96 -12.97 10.65 5.12
CA LEU A 96 -13.14 11.89 4.33
C LEU A 96 -13.74 11.60 2.95
N PHE A 97 -13.28 10.57 2.26
CA PHE A 97 -13.82 10.17 0.97
C PHE A 97 -15.29 9.78 1.07
N LYS A 98 -15.66 9.01 2.09
CA LYS A 98 -17.03 8.57 2.33
C LYS A 98 -17.97 9.73 2.65
N GLU A 99 -17.49 10.73 3.38
CA GLU A 99 -18.24 11.97 3.66
C GLU A 99 -18.49 12.81 2.41
N GLU A 100 -17.50 12.92 1.51
CA GLU A 100 -17.62 13.77 0.31
C GLU A 100 -18.26 13.08 -0.90
N PHE A 101 -18.21 11.74 -0.95
CA PHE A 101 -18.63 10.93 -2.10
C PHE A 101 -19.56 9.79 -1.69
N ASP A 102 -20.54 10.06 -0.83
CA ASP A 102 -21.51 9.08 -0.31
C ASP A 102 -22.28 8.30 -1.38
N GLY A 103 -22.47 8.87 -2.57
CA GLY A 103 -23.10 8.23 -3.73
C GLY A 103 -22.23 7.22 -4.49
N GLU A 104 -20.94 7.08 -4.17
CA GLU A 104 -20.01 6.15 -4.84
C GLU A 104 -19.95 4.79 -4.13
N GLU A 105 -21.10 4.15 -3.90
CA GLU A 105 -21.25 2.95 -3.05
C GLU A 105 -20.27 1.81 -3.39
N ASP A 106 -20.07 1.52 -4.68
CA ASP A 106 -19.19 0.43 -5.11
C ASP A 106 -17.72 0.71 -4.76
N LYS A 107 -17.28 1.96 -4.92
CA LYS A 107 -15.93 2.39 -4.53
C LYS A 107 -15.77 2.41 -3.02
N ILE A 108 -16.79 2.85 -2.29
CA ILE A 108 -16.79 2.84 -0.82
C ILE A 108 -16.62 1.40 -0.31
N LYS A 109 -17.33 0.42 -0.88
CA LYS A 109 -17.18 -1.00 -0.50
C LYS A 109 -15.76 -1.51 -0.73
N ILE A 110 -15.15 -1.20 -1.88
CA ILE A 110 -13.77 -1.59 -2.17
C ILE A 110 -12.79 -0.95 -1.17
N LEU A 111 -12.93 0.35 -0.90
CA LEU A 111 -12.06 1.07 0.03
C LEU A 111 -12.27 0.65 1.50
N GLU A 112 -13.48 0.22 1.86
CA GLU A 112 -13.77 -0.37 3.17
C GLU A 112 -13.05 -1.72 3.34
N GLN A 113 -13.06 -2.56 2.30
CA GLN A 113 -12.28 -3.80 2.27
C GLN A 113 -10.78 -3.53 2.44
N VAL A 114 -10.24 -2.47 1.85
CA VAL A 114 -8.84 -2.06 2.06
C VAL A 114 -8.54 -1.87 3.55
N ASN A 115 -9.36 -1.12 4.28
CA ASN A 115 -9.15 -0.89 5.71
C ASN A 115 -9.27 -2.17 6.55
N LEU A 116 -10.19 -3.07 6.18
CA LEU A 116 -10.40 -4.33 6.90
C LEU A 116 -9.27 -5.34 6.67
N MET A 117 -8.80 -5.43 5.43
CA MET A 117 -7.90 -6.49 4.96
C MET A 117 -6.43 -6.13 5.11
N THR A 118 -6.11 -4.83 5.12
CA THR A 118 -4.75 -4.32 5.23
C THR A 118 -4.63 -3.38 6.44
N PRO A 119 -4.78 -3.90 7.67
CA PRO A 119 -4.70 -3.07 8.87
C PRO A 119 -3.34 -2.38 8.94
N GLU A 120 -3.34 -1.15 9.47
CA GLU A 120 -2.15 -0.31 9.49
C GLU A 120 -1.00 -0.91 10.31
N ASN A 121 -1.34 -1.57 11.41
CA ASN A 121 -0.39 -2.30 12.22
C ASN A 121 -0.26 -3.73 11.69
N ILE A 122 0.88 -4.01 11.07
CA ILE A 122 1.32 -5.37 10.80
C ILE A 122 2.00 -5.86 12.08
N HIS A 123 1.23 -6.56 12.91
CA HIS A 123 1.85 -7.41 13.90
C HIS A 123 2.65 -8.48 13.13
N LEU A 124 3.84 -8.86 13.60
CA LEU A 124 4.66 -9.92 12.99
C LEU A 124 4.76 -11.13 13.93
N ASN A 125 3.93 -11.14 14.99
CA ASN A 125 4.00 -12.13 16.05
C ASN A 125 2.90 -13.15 15.84
N SER A 126 3.28 -14.32 15.31
CA SER A 126 2.41 -15.47 14.97
C SER A 126 1.66 -16.12 16.15
N PHE A 127 1.64 -15.51 17.34
CA PHE A 127 0.91 -16.01 18.51
C PHE A 127 -0.51 -15.42 18.65
N MET A 128 -0.93 -14.55 17.72
CA MET A 128 -2.33 -14.12 17.57
C MET A 128 -2.78 -14.14 16.12
N TYR A 129 -4.08 -14.34 15.91
CA TYR A 129 -4.74 -14.28 14.60
C TYR A 129 -4.52 -12.90 13.97
N GLU A 130 -3.72 -12.85 12.92
CA GLU A 130 -3.43 -11.64 12.16
C GLU A 130 -4.17 -11.73 10.82
N PRO A 131 -5.01 -10.76 10.44
CA PRO A 131 -5.76 -10.80 9.19
C PRO A 131 -4.89 -11.09 7.97
N ILE A 132 -3.66 -10.59 7.90
CA ILE A 132 -2.77 -10.83 6.75
C ILE A 132 -2.22 -12.27 6.75
N LEU A 133 -1.86 -12.82 7.92
CA LEU A 133 -1.39 -14.20 8.03
C LEU A 133 -2.51 -15.20 7.79
N ASP A 134 -3.70 -14.93 8.31
CA ASP A 134 -4.86 -15.82 8.28
C ASP A 134 -5.71 -15.71 7.01
N MET A 135 -5.60 -14.61 6.26
CA MET A 135 -6.29 -14.48 4.98
C MET A 135 -5.57 -15.21 3.85
N SER A 136 -6.38 -15.76 2.94
CA SER A 136 -5.88 -16.37 1.71
C SER A 136 -5.25 -15.32 0.81
N ASP A 137 -4.20 -15.71 0.11
CA ASP A 137 -3.53 -14.89 -0.89
C ASP A 137 -4.48 -14.47 -2.01
N PHE A 138 -5.44 -15.33 -2.32
CA PHE A 138 -6.51 -15.06 -3.28
C PHE A 138 -7.23 -13.75 -2.98
N HIS A 139 -7.66 -13.52 -1.74
CA HIS A 139 -8.40 -12.30 -1.40
C HIS A 139 -7.53 -11.04 -1.52
N LEU A 140 -6.25 -11.10 -1.16
CA LEU A 140 -5.34 -9.96 -1.33
C LEU A 140 -5.04 -9.68 -2.82
N LYS A 141 -4.89 -10.71 -3.65
CA LYS A 141 -4.71 -10.56 -5.10
C LYS A 141 -5.96 -9.97 -5.77
N ASP A 142 -7.14 -10.44 -5.37
CA ASP A 142 -8.42 -9.92 -5.85
C ASP A 142 -8.60 -8.45 -5.45
N LEU A 143 -8.41 -8.13 -4.17
CA LEU A 143 -8.51 -6.76 -3.68
C LEU A 143 -7.49 -5.83 -4.36
N TYR A 144 -6.24 -6.27 -4.55
CA TYR A 144 -5.25 -5.47 -5.29
C TYR A 144 -5.69 -5.19 -6.72
N SER A 145 -6.27 -6.19 -7.41
CA SER A 145 -6.80 -6.02 -8.76
C SER A 145 -7.96 -5.02 -8.78
N ASN A 146 -8.93 -5.17 -7.88
CA ASN A 146 -10.06 -4.26 -7.75
C ASN A 146 -9.61 -2.81 -7.48
N VAL A 147 -8.65 -2.61 -6.57
CA VAL A 147 -8.12 -1.27 -6.24
C VAL A 147 -7.27 -0.71 -7.38
N ARG A 148 -6.54 -1.56 -8.12
CA ARG A 148 -5.80 -1.13 -9.32
C ARG A 148 -6.73 -0.61 -10.40
N ASP A 149 -7.90 -1.21 -10.53
CA ASP A 149 -8.86 -0.90 -11.58
C ASP A 149 -9.81 0.25 -11.18
N LEU A 150 -9.68 0.81 -9.95
CA LEU A 150 -10.33 2.06 -9.54
C LEU A 150 -9.82 3.32 -10.27
N ALA A 151 -8.70 3.20 -11.00
CA ALA A 151 -7.99 4.30 -11.65
C ALA A 151 -8.86 5.16 -12.59
#